data_AF-L8J7S1-F1
#
_entry.id   AF-L8J7S1-F1
#
_cell.length_a   1.000
_cell.length_b   1.000
_cell.length_c   1.000
_cell.angle_alpha   90.00
_cell.angle_beta   90.00
_cell.angle_gamma   90.00
#
_symmetry.space_group_name_H-M   'P 1'
#
loop_
_entity.id
_entity.type
_entity.pdbx_description
1 polymer ?
#
loop_
_entity_poly.entity_id
_entity_poly.type
_entity_poly.pdbx_seq_one_letter_code
_entity_poly.pdbx_strand_id
1 'polypeptide(L)'
;MSHLSELQYGYDNYASVELNNAYNGRVDIIQDDYNQGYGNSAKVLQKGENNDAYIAQYGSGNIAYINQYGNRNTAHITEYGSGNAGLIKQYGNDNEAAILQKGDGNQGQITQYNDDNKALIVQKSNVQYFKTDITQNGGQTHVIINGMNKGITIR
;
A
#
# COMPACT_ATOMS: atom_id res chain seq x y z
N MET A 1 19.72 -1.86 -12.10
CA MET A 1 19.71 -0.82 -11.05
C MET A 1 18.28 -0.67 -10.59
N SER A 2 18.03 -0.55 -9.29
CA SER A 2 16.69 -0.21 -8.79
C SER A 2 16.36 1.25 -9.11
N HIS A 3 15.09 1.54 -9.38
CA HIS A 3 14.59 2.88 -9.66
C HIS A 3 13.82 3.40 -8.45
N LEU A 4 14.16 4.61 -8.02
CA LEU A 4 13.51 5.31 -6.92
C LEU A 4 13.03 6.66 -7.45
N SER A 5 11.74 6.94 -7.32
CA SER A 5 11.21 8.28 -7.51
C SER A 5 10.37 8.70 -6.31
N GLU A 6 10.58 9.94 -5.89
CA GLU A 6 9.83 10.58 -4.81
C GLU A 6 9.40 11.95 -5.29
N LEU A 7 8.11 12.23 -5.19
CA LEU A 7 7.52 13.50 -5.55
C LEU A 7 6.61 13.97 -4.42
N GLN A 8 7.01 15.05 -3.76
CA GLN A 8 6.28 15.64 -2.65
C GLN A 8 5.83 17.06 -3.01
N TYR A 9 4.54 17.33 -2.88
CA TYR A 9 3.95 18.66 -2.99
C TYR A 9 3.27 19.00 -1.67
N GLY A 10 3.71 20.10 -1.04
CA GLY A 10 3.17 20.68 0.21
C GLY A 10 4.11 20.51 1.42
N TYR A 11 3.58 20.49 2.65
CA TYR A 11 4.38 20.61 3.90
C TYR A 11 4.44 19.31 4.71
N ASP A 12 5.60 19.04 5.34
CA ASP A 12 5.85 17.93 6.28
C ASP A 12 5.59 16.51 5.76
N ASN A 13 5.56 16.32 4.44
CA ASN A 13 5.55 15.00 3.84
C ASN A 13 6.84 14.25 4.23
N TYR A 14 6.68 13.00 4.65
CA TYR A 14 7.79 12.10 4.94
C TYR A 14 7.68 10.87 4.06
N ALA A 15 8.69 10.62 3.24
CA ALA A 15 8.87 9.34 2.59
C ALA A 15 10.15 8.66 3.04
N SER A 16 10.14 7.33 3.10
CA SER A 16 11.36 6.55 3.28
C SER A 16 11.32 5.30 2.39
N VAL A 17 12.43 5.07 1.69
CA VAL A 17 12.60 3.85 0.89
C VAL A 17 13.85 3.12 1.37
N GLU A 18 13.68 1.85 1.70
CA GLU A 18 14.76 0.98 2.12
C GLU A 18 14.83 -0.24 1.19
N LEU A 19 15.96 -0.35 0.48
CA LEU A 19 16.22 -1.41 -0.49
C LEU A 19 17.31 -2.35 0.05
N ASN A 20 16.93 -3.52 0.53
CA ASN A 20 17.86 -4.48 1.11
C ASN A 20 18.09 -5.65 0.15
N ASN A 21 19.25 -5.67 -0.52
CA ASN A 21 19.55 -6.64 -1.59
C ASN A 21 18.46 -6.65 -2.67
N ALA A 22 17.89 -5.48 -2.97
CA ALA A 22 16.88 -5.34 -4.00
C ALA A 22 17.54 -4.98 -5.34
N TYR A 23 17.34 -5.83 -6.34
CA TYR A 23 17.85 -5.61 -7.69
C TYR A 23 16.68 -5.40 -8.65
N ASN A 24 16.77 -4.34 -9.47
CA ASN A 24 15.77 -3.98 -10.48
C ASN A 24 14.34 -3.77 -9.92
N GLY A 25 14.20 -3.49 -8.62
CA GLY A 25 12.93 -3.05 -8.06
C GLY A 25 12.64 -1.59 -8.39
N ARG A 26 11.36 -1.25 -8.51
CA ARG A 26 10.88 0.12 -8.65
C ARG A 26 10.14 0.54 -7.39
N VAL A 27 10.45 1.73 -6.90
CA VAL A 27 9.66 2.40 -5.87
C VAL A 27 9.31 3.79 -6.34
N ASP A 28 8.02 4.07 -6.39
CA ASP A 28 7.51 5.41 -6.67
C ASP A 28 6.62 5.87 -5.50
N ILE A 29 6.92 7.04 -4.95
CA ILE A 29 6.16 7.67 -3.88
C ILE A 29 5.72 9.05 -4.36
N ILE A 30 4.41 9.28 -4.37
CA ILE A 30 3.79 10.57 -4.69
C ILE A 30 2.98 11.02 -3.48
N GLN A 31 3.28 12.20 -2.96
CA GLN A 31 2.54 12.82 -1.86
C GLN A 31 2.15 14.22 -2.30
N ASP A 32 0.86 14.50 -2.24
CA ASP A 32 0.27 15.77 -2.68
C ASP A 32 -0.71 16.24 -1.61
N ASP A 33 -0.23 17.09 -0.69
CA ASP A 33 -1.04 17.72 0.34
C ASP A 33 -1.50 19.12 -0.08
N TYR A 34 -2.82 19.28 -0.18
CA TYR A 34 -3.43 20.53 -0.66
C TYR A 34 -3.73 21.56 0.43
N ASN A 35 -3.51 21.27 1.73
CA ASN A 35 -4.29 21.96 2.77
C ASN A 35 -3.58 22.39 4.08
N GLN A 36 -2.27 22.59 4.12
CA GLN A 36 -1.54 23.03 5.34
C GLN A 36 -1.82 22.15 6.58
N GLY A 37 -2.20 20.88 6.36
CA GLY A 37 -2.53 19.92 7.41
C GLY A 37 -1.29 19.14 7.88
N TYR A 38 -1.51 18.03 8.59
CA TYR A 38 -0.45 17.07 8.86
C TYR A 38 0.09 16.51 7.52
N GLY A 39 1.41 16.46 7.35
CA GLY A 39 2.01 15.88 6.14
C GLY A 39 1.71 14.38 5.99
N ASN A 40 1.79 13.88 4.78
CA ASN A 40 1.59 12.45 4.51
C ASN A 40 2.85 11.65 4.87
N SER A 41 2.68 10.40 5.27
CA SER A 41 3.79 9.48 5.55
C SER A 41 3.74 8.27 4.64
N ALA A 42 4.84 8.03 3.94
CA ALA A 42 5.01 6.89 3.06
C ALA A 42 6.28 6.12 3.45
N LYS A 43 6.18 4.80 3.53
CA LYS A 43 7.35 3.95 3.70
C LYS A 43 7.29 2.75 2.78
N VAL A 44 8.40 2.46 2.14
CA VAL A 44 8.57 1.26 1.31
C VAL A 44 9.82 0.52 1.76
N LEU A 45 9.67 -0.76 2.06
CA LEU A 45 10.77 -1.68 2.31
C LEU A 45 10.71 -2.79 1.25
N GLN A 46 11.78 -2.95 0.48
CA GLN A 46 11.89 -4.02 -0.50
C GLN A 46 13.14 -4.87 -0.25
N LYS A 47 12.96 -6.18 -0.32
CA LYS A 47 14.04 -7.17 -0.28
C LYS A 47 13.79 -8.27 -1.31
N GLY A 48 14.76 -8.47 -2.21
CA GLY A 48 14.69 -9.38 -3.34
C GLY A 48 14.53 -8.65 -4.68
N GLU A 49 14.36 -9.41 -5.77
CA GLU A 49 14.53 -8.91 -7.13
C GLU A 49 13.19 -8.56 -7.83
N ASN A 50 13.19 -7.50 -8.64
CA ASN A 50 12.08 -7.07 -9.47
C ASN A 50 10.77 -6.82 -8.69
N ASN A 51 10.87 -6.30 -7.46
CA ASN A 51 9.68 -5.88 -6.73
C ASN A 51 9.29 -4.45 -7.11
N ASP A 52 8.00 -4.21 -7.31
CA ASP A 52 7.45 -2.91 -7.65
C ASP A 52 6.51 -2.42 -6.54
N ALA A 53 6.79 -1.23 -6.03
CA ALA A 53 5.99 -0.58 -5.00
C ALA A 53 5.60 0.83 -5.47
N TYR A 54 4.32 1.15 -5.33
CA TYR A 54 3.79 2.46 -5.64
C TYR A 54 2.92 2.96 -4.48
N ILE A 55 3.19 4.17 -4.02
CA ILE A 55 2.38 4.87 -3.03
C ILE A 55 1.97 6.21 -3.62
N ALA A 56 0.67 6.51 -3.61
CA ALA A 56 0.16 7.84 -3.90
C ALA A 56 -0.81 8.32 -2.82
N GLN A 57 -0.50 9.46 -2.21
CA GLN A 57 -1.28 10.05 -1.12
C GLN A 57 -1.71 11.45 -1.53
N TYR A 58 -3.01 11.63 -1.73
CA TYR A 58 -3.61 12.91 -2.11
C TYR A 58 -4.49 13.39 -0.96
N GLY A 59 -4.07 14.45 -0.26
CA GLY A 59 -4.71 14.98 0.94
C GLY A 59 -3.75 15.08 2.12
N SER A 60 -4.24 14.97 3.36
CA SER A 60 -3.43 15.26 4.56
C SER A 60 -3.45 14.16 5.61
N GLY A 61 -2.31 13.90 6.25
CA GLY A 61 -2.18 12.95 7.35
C GLY A 61 -2.42 11.50 6.95
N ASN A 62 -2.26 11.15 5.67
CA ASN A 62 -2.38 9.77 5.23
C ASN A 62 -1.09 8.98 5.55
N ILE A 63 -1.20 7.68 5.81
CA ILE A 63 -0.09 6.81 6.20
C ILE A 63 -0.08 5.55 5.34
N ALA A 64 0.92 5.40 4.48
CA ALA A 64 1.06 4.25 3.61
C ALA A 64 2.36 3.49 3.92
N TYR A 65 2.26 2.17 4.08
CA TYR A 65 3.43 1.30 4.25
C TYR A 65 3.36 0.07 3.36
N ILE A 66 4.41 -0.14 2.56
CA ILE A 66 4.62 -1.33 1.73
C ILE A 66 5.86 -2.07 2.23
N ASN A 67 5.73 -3.39 2.43
CA ASN A 67 6.84 -4.28 2.73
C ASN A 67 6.80 -5.51 1.81
N GLN A 68 7.81 -5.64 0.95
CA GLN A 68 7.93 -6.74 -0.01
C GLN A 68 9.18 -7.55 0.28
N TYR A 69 8.98 -8.83 0.58
CA TYR A 69 10.04 -9.82 0.79
C TYR A 69 9.85 -10.98 -0.18
N GLY A 70 10.77 -11.09 -1.15
CA GLY A 70 10.74 -12.09 -2.22
C GLY A 70 10.94 -11.44 -3.58
N ASN A 71 10.51 -12.08 -4.67
CA ASN A 71 10.78 -11.59 -6.03
C ASN A 71 9.48 -11.32 -6.80
N ARG A 72 9.50 -10.36 -7.73
CA ARG A 72 8.38 -10.07 -8.64
C ARG A 72 7.06 -9.73 -7.94
N ASN A 73 7.12 -9.17 -6.74
CA ASN A 73 5.92 -8.70 -6.06
C ASN A 73 5.54 -7.29 -6.53
N THR A 74 4.24 -7.02 -6.67
CA THR A 74 3.69 -5.71 -7.00
C THR A 74 2.74 -5.25 -5.89
N ALA A 75 2.97 -4.04 -5.37
CA ALA A 75 2.16 -3.43 -4.32
C ALA A 75 1.78 -1.99 -4.67
N HIS A 76 0.51 -1.64 -4.52
CA HIS A 76 -0.02 -0.31 -4.80
C HIS A 76 -0.88 0.19 -3.64
N ILE A 77 -0.56 1.35 -3.07
CA ILE A 77 -1.45 2.07 -2.14
C ILE A 77 -1.83 3.42 -2.75
N THR A 78 -3.12 3.70 -2.83
CA THR A 78 -3.65 5.02 -3.19
C THR A 78 -4.64 5.51 -2.14
N GLU A 79 -4.39 6.69 -1.60
CA GLU A 79 -5.19 7.31 -0.56
C GLU A 79 -5.66 8.69 -1.02
N TYR A 80 -6.97 8.91 -1.08
CA TYR A 80 -7.59 10.21 -1.36
C TYR A 80 -8.40 10.66 -0.16
N GLY A 81 -8.04 11.79 0.44
CA GLY A 81 -8.70 12.36 1.62
C GLY A 81 -7.73 12.53 2.77
N SER A 82 -8.26 12.50 4.00
CA SER A 82 -7.47 12.76 5.20
C SER A 82 -7.45 11.60 6.19
N GLY A 83 -6.29 11.33 6.77
CA GLY A 83 -6.15 10.34 7.85
C GLY A 83 -6.40 8.89 7.40
N ASN A 84 -6.21 8.57 6.12
CA ASN A 84 -6.25 7.19 5.65
C ASN A 84 -4.98 6.43 6.04
N ALA A 85 -5.09 5.12 6.19
CA ALA A 85 -3.96 4.24 6.43
C ALA A 85 -4.02 2.97 5.58
N GLY A 86 -3.01 2.77 4.75
CA GLY A 86 -2.81 1.60 3.91
C GLY A 86 -1.58 0.81 4.31
N LEU A 87 -1.73 -0.51 4.41
CA LEU A 87 -0.62 -1.42 4.70
C LEU A 87 -0.64 -2.63 3.77
N ILE A 88 0.43 -2.83 3.00
CA ILE A 88 0.64 -4.03 2.20
C ILE A 88 1.89 -4.75 2.67
N LYS A 89 1.78 -6.05 2.97
CA LYS A 89 2.89 -6.94 3.28
C LYS A 89 2.84 -8.15 2.35
N GLN A 90 3.92 -8.41 1.63
CA GLN A 90 4.04 -9.54 0.69
C GLN A 90 5.27 -10.37 1.07
N TYR A 91 5.04 -11.64 1.40
CA TYR A 91 6.06 -12.60 1.79
C TYR A 91 6.00 -13.82 0.85
N GLY A 92 6.79 -13.79 -0.22
CA GLY A 92 6.79 -14.80 -1.29
C GLY A 92 7.07 -14.14 -2.64
N ASN A 93 6.79 -14.84 -3.74
CA ASN A 93 7.03 -14.37 -5.10
C ASN A 93 5.73 -14.10 -5.86
N ASP A 94 5.79 -13.26 -6.89
CA ASP A 94 4.69 -13.08 -7.85
C ASP A 94 3.35 -12.66 -7.20
N ASN A 95 3.42 -11.97 -6.05
CA ASN A 95 2.23 -11.47 -5.36
C ASN A 95 1.82 -10.09 -5.86
N GLU A 96 0.51 -9.85 -5.97
CA GLU A 96 -0.07 -8.58 -6.38
C GLU A 96 -1.06 -8.09 -5.33
N ALA A 97 -0.88 -6.87 -4.83
CA ALA A 97 -1.75 -6.27 -3.83
C ALA A 97 -2.02 -4.80 -4.13
N ALA A 98 -3.26 -4.38 -3.95
CA ALA A 98 -3.67 -2.99 -4.11
C ALA A 98 -4.64 -2.55 -3.01
N ILE A 99 -4.43 -1.35 -2.49
CA ILE A 99 -5.35 -0.68 -1.56
C ILE A 99 -5.73 0.66 -2.17
N LEU A 100 -7.02 0.86 -2.39
CA LEU A 100 -7.61 2.12 -2.83
C LEU A 100 -8.56 2.64 -1.75
N GLN A 101 -8.20 3.77 -1.17
CA GLN A 101 -8.98 4.45 -0.14
C GLN A 101 -9.41 5.82 -0.65
N LYS A 102 -10.72 6.09 -0.55
CA LYS A 102 -11.31 7.37 -0.88
C LYS A 102 -12.25 7.80 0.25
N GLY A 103 -12.06 9.01 0.74
CA GLY A 103 -12.72 9.56 1.93
C GLY A 103 -11.75 9.66 3.10
N ASP A 104 -12.28 9.87 4.31
CA ASP A 104 -11.45 10.16 5.48
C ASP A 104 -11.44 8.99 6.47
N GLY A 105 -10.30 8.72 7.10
CA GLY A 105 -10.17 7.74 8.17
C GLY A 105 -10.34 6.28 7.74
N ASN A 106 -10.05 5.93 6.49
CA ASN A 106 -10.06 4.53 6.06
C ASN A 106 -8.80 3.78 6.51
N GLN A 107 -8.91 2.49 6.80
CA GLN A 107 -7.80 1.62 7.21
C GLN A 107 -7.85 0.30 6.44
N GLY A 108 -6.83 0.02 5.65
CA GLY A 108 -6.74 -1.14 4.78
C GLY A 108 -5.44 -1.88 5.04
N GLN A 109 -5.51 -3.19 5.23
CA GLN A 109 -4.35 -4.04 5.37
C GLN A 109 -4.47 -5.26 4.46
N ILE A 110 -3.43 -5.53 3.67
CA ILE A 110 -3.27 -6.76 2.91
C ILE A 110 -1.98 -7.42 3.38
N THR A 111 -2.07 -8.69 3.77
CA THR A 111 -0.92 -9.56 4.04
C THR A 111 -1.02 -10.80 3.15
N GLN A 112 -0.02 -11.02 2.30
CA GLN A 112 0.08 -12.18 1.40
C GLN A 112 1.28 -13.04 1.79
N TYR A 113 1.05 -14.35 1.89
CA TYR A 113 2.08 -15.35 2.14
C TYR A 113 2.13 -16.36 0.99
N ASN A 114 3.33 -16.85 0.70
CA ASN A 114 3.64 -17.73 -0.43
C ASN A 114 3.50 -16.99 -1.78
N ASP A 115 3.41 -17.74 -2.86
CA ASP A 115 3.52 -17.22 -4.21
C ASP A 115 2.14 -17.03 -4.87
N ASP A 116 2.06 -16.22 -5.92
CA ASP A 116 0.88 -16.05 -6.80
C ASP A 116 -0.42 -15.55 -6.12
N ASN A 117 -0.31 -14.71 -5.08
CA ASN A 117 -1.46 -14.15 -4.39
C ASN A 117 -1.97 -12.84 -5.04
N LYS A 118 -3.29 -12.60 -5.08
CA LYS A 118 -3.88 -11.35 -5.61
C LYS A 118 -4.95 -10.76 -4.68
N ALA A 119 -4.75 -9.53 -4.20
CA ALA A 119 -5.69 -8.90 -3.28
C ALA A 119 -5.93 -7.43 -3.60
N LEU A 120 -7.18 -6.99 -3.47
CA LEU A 120 -7.61 -5.62 -3.70
C LEU A 120 -8.59 -5.19 -2.60
N ILE A 121 -8.24 -4.12 -1.89
CA ILE A 121 -9.15 -3.41 -0.99
C ILE A 121 -9.61 -2.12 -1.67
N VAL A 122 -10.92 -1.91 -1.74
CA VAL A 122 -11.53 -0.65 -2.17
C VAL A 122 -12.44 -0.12 -1.08
N GLN A 123 -12.01 0.94 -0.41
CA GLN A 123 -12.77 1.63 0.63
C GLN A 123 -13.20 3.00 0.12
N LYS A 124 -14.50 3.22 0.00
CA LYS A 124 -15.11 4.47 -0.49
C LYS A 124 -16.03 5.06 0.58
N SER A 125 -15.55 5.16 1.82
CA SER A 125 -16.40 5.53 2.96
C SER A 125 -16.43 7.04 3.20
N ASN A 126 -17.62 7.56 3.53
CA ASN A 126 -17.82 8.89 4.13
C ASN A 126 -17.97 8.80 5.67
N VAL A 127 -17.79 7.61 6.23
CA VAL A 127 -17.95 7.36 7.66
C VAL A 127 -16.54 7.16 8.24
N GLN A 128 -16.34 7.64 9.47
CA GLN A 128 -15.07 7.59 10.18
C GLN A 128 -14.68 6.13 10.52
N TYR A 129 -13.41 5.75 10.30
CA TYR A 129 -12.76 4.51 10.80
C TYR A 129 -13.22 3.17 10.19
N PHE A 130 -13.01 2.96 8.87
CA PHE A 130 -13.28 1.67 8.22
C PHE A 130 -12.05 0.80 8.19
N LYS A 131 -12.03 -0.30 8.94
CA LYS A 131 -10.94 -1.29 8.89
C LYS A 131 -11.28 -2.45 7.97
N THR A 132 -10.34 -2.82 7.09
CA THR A 132 -10.43 -4.02 6.26
C THR A 132 -9.08 -4.71 6.24
N ASP A 133 -9.06 -5.95 6.71
CA ASP A 133 -7.86 -6.78 6.73
C ASP A 133 -8.07 -7.98 5.78
N ILE A 134 -7.16 -8.16 4.83
CA ILE A 134 -7.04 -9.36 3.99
C ILE A 134 -5.78 -10.10 4.41
N THR A 135 -5.91 -11.37 4.77
CA THR A 135 -4.76 -12.27 4.88
C THR A 135 -4.95 -13.43 3.92
N GLN A 136 -4.02 -13.59 2.98
CA GLN A 136 -4.08 -14.62 1.95
C GLN A 136 -2.89 -15.59 2.10
N ASN A 137 -3.20 -16.87 2.15
CA ASN A 137 -2.24 -17.95 2.05
C ASN A 137 -2.65 -18.82 0.86
N GLY A 138 -1.91 -18.82 -0.25
CA GLY A 138 -2.14 -19.78 -1.34
C GLY A 138 -2.20 -19.18 -2.74
N GLY A 139 -1.59 -19.88 -3.69
CA GLY A 139 -1.29 -19.43 -5.06
C GLY A 139 -2.45 -19.35 -6.03
N GLN A 140 -3.57 -18.77 -5.62
CA GLN A 140 -4.59 -18.11 -6.44
C GLN A 140 -5.80 -17.77 -5.58
N THR A 141 -5.87 -16.54 -5.11
CA THR A 141 -7.10 -15.95 -4.60
C THR A 141 -7.19 -14.56 -5.19
N HIS A 142 -8.38 -14.17 -5.65
CA HIS A 142 -8.72 -12.79 -5.98
C HIS A 142 -9.72 -12.32 -4.94
N VAL A 143 -9.33 -11.36 -4.10
CA VAL A 143 -10.24 -10.77 -3.11
C VAL A 143 -10.47 -9.32 -3.48
N ILE A 144 -11.70 -8.95 -3.79
CA ILE A 144 -12.10 -7.56 -3.98
C ILE A 144 -13.10 -7.23 -2.89
N ILE A 145 -12.72 -6.33 -1.98
CA ILE A 145 -13.64 -5.81 -0.96
C ILE A 145 -14.09 -4.44 -1.42
N ASN A 146 -15.37 -4.28 -1.74
CA ASN A 146 -16.00 -3.01 -2.11
C ASN A 146 -17.11 -2.69 -1.09
N GLY A 147 -16.74 -2.07 0.03
CA GLY A 147 -17.69 -1.55 1.01
C GLY A 147 -18.33 -2.58 1.97
N MET A 148 -18.40 -2.17 3.23
CA MET A 148 -18.99 -2.79 4.43
C MET A 148 -18.29 -4.03 5.02
N ASN A 149 -17.40 -3.73 5.99
CA ASN A 149 -17.10 -4.51 7.20
C ASN A 149 -17.01 -6.03 7.06
N LYS A 150 -15.99 -6.54 6.36
CA LYS A 150 -15.57 -7.93 6.54
C LYS A 150 -14.05 -8.01 6.53
N GLY A 151 -13.48 -8.39 7.68
CA GLY A 151 -12.14 -8.99 7.69
C GLY A 151 -12.26 -10.35 6.99
N ILE A 152 -11.45 -10.56 5.96
CA ILE A 152 -11.50 -11.79 5.17
C ILE A 152 -10.12 -12.45 5.28
N THR A 153 -10.09 -13.60 5.96
CA THR A 153 -8.92 -14.47 5.96
C THR A 153 -9.18 -15.59 4.96
N ILE A 154 -8.32 -15.73 3.97
CA ILE A 154 -8.38 -16.83 3.00
C ILE A 154 -7.14 -17.69 3.19
N ARG A 155 -7.38 -19.00 3.24
CA ARG A 155 -6.40 -20.06 3.46
C ARG A 155 -6.39 -21.00 2.29
#